data_AF-A0A2R6FK87-F1
#
_entry.id   AF-A0A2R6FK87-F1
#
_cell.length_a   1.000
_cell.length_b   1.000
_cell.length_c   1.000
_cell.angle_alpha   90.00
_cell.angle_beta   90.00
_cell.angle_gamma   90.00
#
_symmetry.space_group_name_H-M   'P 1'
#
loop_
_entity.id
_entity.type
_entity.pdbx_description
1 polymer ?
#
loop_
_entity_poly.entity_id
_entity_poly.type
_entity_poly.pdbx_seq_one_letter_code
_entity_poly.pdbx_strand_id
1 'polypeptide(L)'
;MDRPLSDLTRLGLARLVVVALVVALLVPAAASALTHDPVDIESGTVREPANGSTVVSAQGFEARAANASLKSTRLVEVDSEGEFMREYDLDIGSGYFYDVDPLPDGTVLISAGKHNSSFVRYDPETGQRVWTEKPGTDDTHDADLINDDELLVADMRNYNETADVNEDRIFVYNRTRDEVVWEF
;
A
#
# COMPACT_ATOMS: atom_id res chain seq x y z
N MET A 1 24.87 -17.50 58.95
CA MET A 1 24.93 -17.95 57.54
C MET A 1 24.47 -16.75 56.74
N ASP A 2 25.35 -15.74 56.68
CA ASP A 2 25.12 -14.43 56.04
C ASP A 2 26.47 -14.05 55.43
N ARG A 3 26.58 -14.01 54.11
CA ARG A 3 27.77 -13.44 53.47
C ARG A 3 27.50 -11.95 53.28
N PRO A 4 28.23 -11.05 53.95
CA PRO A 4 28.10 -9.63 53.71
C PRO A 4 28.49 -9.33 52.26
N LEU A 5 27.78 -8.38 51.63
CA LEU A 5 28.03 -7.88 50.27
C LEU A 5 29.44 -7.26 50.05
N SER A 6 30.35 -7.39 51.02
CA SER A 6 31.64 -6.68 51.10
C SER A 6 32.80 -7.30 50.31
N ASP A 7 32.65 -8.47 49.69
CA ASP A 7 33.73 -9.14 48.94
C ASP A 7 33.55 -9.09 47.41
N LEU A 8 32.86 -8.06 46.91
CA LEU A 8 32.79 -7.80 45.46
C LEU A 8 34.09 -7.13 45.00
N THR A 9 34.94 -7.90 44.32
CA THR A 9 36.09 -7.33 43.59
C THR A 9 35.60 -6.22 42.64
N ARG A 10 36.44 -5.22 42.33
CA ARG A 10 36.10 -4.13 41.39
C ARG A 10 35.51 -4.65 40.07
N LEU A 11 36.00 -5.82 39.62
CA LEU A 11 35.50 -6.52 38.44
C LEU A 11 34.08 -7.09 38.64
N GLY A 12 33.78 -7.63 39.81
CA GLY A 12 32.43 -8.07 40.18
C GLY A 12 31.42 -6.93 40.26
N LEU A 13 31.82 -5.78 40.82
CA LEU A 13 31.00 -4.58 40.84
C LEU A 13 30.73 -4.05 39.42
N ALA A 14 31.76 -3.99 38.57
CA ALA A 14 31.62 -3.58 37.18
C ALA A 14 30.66 -4.50 36.40
N ARG A 15 30.75 -5.83 36.60
CA ARG A 15 29.82 -6.80 36.00
C ARG A 15 28.37 -6.58 36.45
N LEU A 16 28.14 -6.32 37.73
CA LEU A 16 26.80 -6.00 38.24
C LEU A 16 26.23 -4.73 37.61
N VAL A 17 27.05 -3.68 37.48
CA VAL A 17 26.64 -2.43 36.81
C VAL A 17 26.30 -2.67 35.34
N VAL A 18 27.10 -3.47 34.63
CA VAL A 18 26.82 -3.81 33.23
C VAL A 18 25.53 -4.62 33.09
N VAL A 19 25.29 -5.60 33.96
CA VAL A 19 24.04 -6.38 33.95
C VAL A 19 22.84 -5.47 34.24
N ALA A 20 22.95 -4.59 35.23
CA ALA A 20 21.89 -3.64 35.55
C ALA A 20 21.61 -2.68 34.37
N LEU A 21 22.66 -2.22 33.68
CA LEU A 21 22.51 -1.39 32.48
C LEU A 21 21.82 -2.15 31.34
N VAL A 22 22.24 -3.41 31.08
CA VAL A 22 21.60 -4.24 30.05
C VAL A 22 20.12 -4.47 30.37
N VAL A 23 19.78 -4.80 31.62
CA VAL A 23 18.38 -4.97 32.04
C VAL A 23 17.62 -3.65 31.87
N ALA A 24 18.19 -2.52 32.30
CA ALA A 24 17.56 -1.21 32.15
C ALA A 24 17.31 -0.84 30.69
N LEU A 25 18.20 -1.22 29.76
CA LEU A 25 18.02 -1.00 28.33
C LEU A 25 17.01 -1.96 27.70
N LEU A 26 16.82 -3.16 28.26
CA LEU A 26 15.83 -4.14 27.78
C LEU A 26 14.41 -3.81 28.27
N VAL A 27 14.24 -3.12 29.40
CA VAL A 27 12.92 -2.77 29.94
C VAL A 27 12.06 -1.99 28.93
N PRO A 28 12.54 -0.92 28.26
CA PRO A 28 11.76 -0.24 27.22
C PRO A 28 11.40 -1.13 26.04
N ALA A 29 12.30 -2.03 25.61
CA ALA A 29 12.02 -2.95 24.50
C ALA A 29 10.96 -3.99 24.87
N ALA A 30 11.02 -4.54 26.09
CA ALA A 30 10.01 -5.46 26.59
C ALA A 30 8.65 -4.77 26.78
N ALA A 31 8.64 -3.55 27.31
CA ALA A 31 7.43 -2.74 27.41
C ALA A 31 6.82 -2.50 26.03
N SER A 32 7.62 -2.04 25.06
CA SER A 32 7.18 -1.85 23.68
C SER A 32 6.61 -3.12 23.05
N ALA A 33 7.22 -4.28 23.28
CA ALA A 33 6.73 -5.54 22.72
C ALA A 33 5.40 -6.00 23.35
N LEU A 34 5.17 -5.72 24.63
CA LEU A 34 3.95 -6.11 25.36
C LEU A 34 2.79 -5.13 25.16
N THR A 35 3.09 -3.86 24.86
CA THR A 35 2.09 -2.80 24.66
C THR A 35 2.03 -2.34 23.20
N HIS A 36 2.54 -3.14 22.27
CA HIS A 36 2.44 -2.83 20.85
C HIS A 36 1.00 -3.06 20.39
N ASP A 37 0.35 -2.00 19.94
CA ASP A 37 -0.90 -2.11 19.19
C ASP A 37 -0.55 -2.57 17.75
N PRO A 38 -1.04 -3.73 17.30
CA PRO A 38 -0.81 -4.20 15.94
C PRO A 38 -1.34 -3.19 14.93
N VAL A 39 -0.67 -3.07 13.78
CA VAL A 39 -1.12 -2.21 12.69
C VAL A 39 -2.21 -2.96 11.91
N ASP A 40 -3.43 -2.91 12.43
CA ASP A 40 -4.61 -3.49 11.80
C ASP A 40 -5.51 -2.38 11.19
N ILE A 41 -6.53 -2.79 10.43
CA ILE A 41 -7.52 -1.83 9.94
C ILE A 41 -8.39 -1.41 11.12
N GLU A 42 -8.45 -0.11 11.34
CA GLU A 42 -9.32 0.50 12.34
C GLU A 42 -10.29 1.46 11.67
N SER A 43 -11.43 1.70 12.33
CA SER A 43 -12.45 2.61 11.83
C SER A 43 -11.91 4.03 11.71
N GLY A 44 -12.24 4.68 10.60
CA GLY A 44 -11.88 6.06 10.35
C GLY A 44 -12.63 7.05 11.23
N THR A 45 -12.16 8.30 11.32
CA THR A 45 -12.95 9.38 11.92
C THR A 45 -13.97 9.91 10.92
N VAL A 46 -15.15 9.30 10.88
CA VAL A 46 -16.28 9.78 10.07
C VAL A 46 -17.16 10.70 10.91
N ARG A 47 -17.37 11.94 10.45
CA ARG A 47 -18.22 12.92 11.16
C ARG A 47 -19.68 12.85 10.73
N GLU A 48 -19.90 12.51 9.47
CA GLU A 48 -21.22 12.38 8.85
C GLU A 48 -21.15 11.17 7.90
N PRO A 49 -22.17 10.29 7.90
CA PRO A 49 -22.14 9.09 7.07
C PRO A 49 -22.03 9.41 5.58
N ALA A 50 -21.19 8.65 4.86
CA ALA A 50 -21.13 8.72 3.40
C ALA A 50 -22.38 8.10 2.76
N ASN A 51 -22.63 8.43 1.49
CA ASN A 51 -23.67 7.75 0.73
C ASN A 51 -23.14 6.44 0.12
N GLY A 52 -23.23 5.36 0.89
CA GLY A 52 -22.71 4.04 0.50
C GLY A 52 -21.35 3.74 1.11
N SER A 53 -20.63 2.78 0.53
CA SER A 53 -19.28 2.40 0.95
C SER A 53 -18.21 3.21 0.23
N THR A 54 -16.99 3.18 0.77
CA THR A 54 -15.78 3.77 0.17
C THR A 54 -14.75 2.68 -0.05
N VAL A 55 -14.15 2.64 -1.25
CA VAL A 55 -13.01 1.76 -1.55
C VAL A 55 -11.72 2.55 -1.40
N VAL A 56 -10.74 1.97 -0.71
CA VAL A 56 -9.47 2.63 -0.40
C VAL A 56 -8.33 1.74 -0.88
N SER A 57 -7.47 2.29 -1.73
CA SER A 57 -6.19 1.69 -2.10
C SER A 57 -5.09 2.17 -1.15
N ALA A 58 -4.16 1.26 -0.83
CA ALA A 58 -2.95 1.57 -0.11
C ALA A 58 -1.76 0.98 -0.89
N GLN A 59 -0.87 1.85 -1.34
CA GLN A 59 0.33 1.49 -2.09
C GLN A 59 1.22 0.49 -1.34
N GLY A 60 1.29 0.58 0.00
CA GLY A 60 2.30 -0.14 0.77
C GLY A 60 3.70 0.49 0.63
N PHE A 61 4.76 -0.27 0.91
CA PHE A 61 6.14 0.22 0.86
C PHE A 61 7.15 -0.87 0.51
N GLU A 62 7.84 -0.71 -0.62
CA GLU A 62 8.96 -1.57 -1.01
C GLU A 62 10.28 -1.03 -0.44
N ALA A 63 10.63 -1.40 0.79
CA ALA A 63 12.00 -1.26 1.26
C ALA A 63 12.70 -2.61 1.39
N ARG A 64 13.87 -2.72 0.78
CA ARG A 64 14.83 -3.82 0.98
C ARG A 64 15.30 -4.00 2.43
N ALA A 65 14.91 -3.13 3.37
CA ALA A 65 15.53 -3.03 4.71
C ALA A 65 14.57 -2.87 5.90
N ALA A 66 13.25 -2.95 5.72
CA ALA A 66 12.30 -2.91 6.84
C ALA A 66 11.25 -4.02 6.67
N ASN A 67 10.72 -4.55 7.78
CA ASN A 67 9.68 -5.60 7.78
C ASN A 67 8.54 -5.26 6.82
N ALA A 68 8.61 -5.79 5.59
CA ALA A 68 7.69 -5.51 4.50
C ALA A 68 6.25 -5.94 4.82
N SER A 69 6.08 -6.82 5.82
CA SER A 69 4.77 -7.25 6.31
C SER A 69 3.93 -6.13 6.95
N LEU A 70 4.55 -5.02 7.39
CA LEU A 70 3.84 -3.90 8.03
C LEU A 70 3.40 -2.82 7.04
N LYS A 71 3.75 -2.96 5.76
CA LYS A 71 3.41 -2.00 4.70
C LYS A 71 3.06 -2.73 3.42
N SER A 72 2.15 -3.70 3.53
CA SER A 72 1.59 -4.40 2.39
C SER A 72 0.74 -3.46 1.54
N THR A 73 0.71 -3.72 0.24
CA THR A 73 -0.29 -3.15 -0.65
C THR A 73 -1.65 -3.72 -0.25
N ARG A 74 -2.68 -2.88 -0.13
CA ARG A 74 -4.04 -3.32 0.27
C ARG A 74 -5.10 -2.59 -0.53
N LEU A 75 -6.22 -3.27 -0.75
CA LEU A 75 -7.43 -2.65 -1.27
C LEU A 75 -8.56 -3.05 -0.33
N VAL A 76 -9.21 -2.08 0.29
CA VAL A 76 -10.20 -2.32 1.34
C VAL A 76 -11.47 -1.56 1.06
N GLU A 77 -12.59 -2.07 1.53
CA GLU A 77 -13.86 -1.36 1.54
C GLU A 77 -14.29 -1.08 2.98
N VAL A 78 -14.73 0.15 3.19
CA VAL A 78 -15.32 0.62 4.45
C VAL A 78 -16.74 1.09 4.22
N ASP A 79 -17.60 0.93 5.22
CA ASP A 79 -18.99 1.35 5.12
C ASP A 79 -19.15 2.88 5.24
N SER A 80 -20.41 3.34 5.27
CA SER A 80 -20.71 4.76 5.38
C SER A 80 -20.22 5.43 6.67
N GLU A 81 -19.99 4.66 7.73
CA GLU A 81 -19.47 5.14 9.02
C GLU A 81 -17.95 4.93 9.15
N GLY A 82 -17.31 4.38 8.12
CA GLY A 82 -15.87 4.13 8.08
C GLY A 82 -15.46 2.84 8.78
N GLU A 83 -16.42 1.95 9.09
CA GLU A 83 -16.14 0.63 9.63
C GLU A 83 -15.62 -0.29 8.52
N PHE A 84 -14.66 -1.14 8.86
CA PHE A 84 -14.11 -2.12 7.93
C PHE A 84 -15.19 -3.11 7.48
N MET A 85 -15.36 -3.28 6.17
CA MET A 85 -16.27 -4.27 5.59
C MET A 85 -15.53 -5.48 5.07
N ARG A 86 -14.57 -5.27 4.16
CA ARG A 86 -13.82 -6.34 3.49
C ARG A 86 -12.49 -5.85 2.94
N GLU A 87 -11.58 -6.79 2.76
CA GLU A 87 -10.35 -6.61 2.00
C GLU A 87 -10.44 -7.43 0.72
N TYR A 88 -9.99 -6.85 -0.39
CA TYR A 88 -9.99 -7.50 -1.69
C TYR A 88 -8.74 -8.37 -1.86
N ASP A 89 -8.96 -9.66 -2.07
CA ASP A 89 -7.88 -10.62 -2.38
C ASP A 89 -7.62 -10.62 -3.89
N LEU A 90 -6.66 -9.79 -4.30
CA LEU A 90 -6.31 -9.57 -5.71
C LEU A 90 -4.93 -10.14 -6.02
N ASP A 91 -4.89 -11.24 -6.78
CA ASP A 91 -3.63 -11.71 -7.37
C ASP A 91 -3.33 -10.95 -8.67
N ILE A 92 -2.85 -9.71 -8.55
CA ILE A 92 -2.37 -8.89 -9.68
C ILE A 92 -0.84 -8.94 -9.86
N GLY A 93 -0.17 -9.91 -9.23
CA GLY A 93 1.29 -10.07 -9.25
C GLY A 93 2.03 -9.15 -8.27
N SER A 94 3.33 -8.96 -8.47
CA SER A 94 4.14 -8.05 -7.65
C SER A 94 3.90 -6.61 -8.07
N GLY A 95 3.09 -5.86 -7.33
CA GLY A 95 2.76 -4.49 -7.69
C GLY A 95 2.20 -3.67 -6.55
N TYR A 96 2.28 -2.36 -6.72
CA TYR A 96 1.58 -1.38 -5.92
C TYR A 96 0.15 -1.21 -6.43
N PHE A 97 -0.77 -0.83 -5.55
CA PHE A 97 -2.08 -0.29 -5.89
C PHE A 97 -1.98 1.21 -5.67
N TYR A 98 -2.07 1.96 -6.75
CA TYR A 98 -1.92 3.40 -6.71
C TYR A 98 -3.28 4.07 -6.52
N ASP A 99 -4.27 3.64 -7.29
CA ASP A 99 -5.59 4.22 -7.27
C ASP A 99 -6.70 3.20 -7.55
N VAL A 100 -7.94 3.55 -7.17
CA VAL A 100 -9.13 2.72 -7.36
C VAL A 100 -10.39 3.56 -7.62
N ASP A 101 -11.10 3.22 -8.69
CA ASP A 101 -12.40 3.82 -9.04
C ASP A 101 -13.54 2.81 -8.98
N PRO A 102 -14.53 3.00 -8.10
CA PRO A 102 -15.80 2.29 -8.16
C PRO A 102 -16.57 2.67 -9.44
N LEU A 103 -17.03 1.67 -10.19
CA LEU A 103 -17.80 1.84 -11.43
C LEU A 103 -19.31 1.68 -11.19
N PRO A 104 -20.18 2.25 -12.04
CA PRO A 104 -21.64 2.20 -11.85
C PRO A 104 -22.26 0.80 -11.81
N ASP A 105 -21.58 -0.21 -12.36
CA ASP A 105 -22.03 -1.60 -12.39
C ASP A 105 -21.57 -2.42 -11.18
N GLY A 106 -20.91 -1.79 -10.20
CA GLY A 106 -20.40 -2.44 -8.99
C GLY A 106 -19.01 -3.05 -9.15
N THR A 107 -18.43 -3.04 -10.36
CA THR A 107 -17.01 -3.38 -10.54
C THR A 107 -16.11 -2.23 -10.09
N VAL A 108 -14.82 -2.50 -9.91
CA VAL A 108 -13.81 -1.49 -9.59
C VAL A 108 -12.73 -1.48 -10.66
N LEU A 109 -12.24 -0.29 -11.03
CA LEU A 109 -11.03 -0.10 -11.81
C LEU A 109 -9.86 0.13 -10.85
N ILE A 110 -8.76 -0.57 -11.07
CA ILE A 110 -7.58 -0.50 -10.20
C ILE A 110 -6.37 -0.14 -11.04
N SER A 111 -5.66 0.91 -10.63
CA SER A 111 -4.37 1.32 -11.19
C SER A 111 -3.25 0.64 -10.41
N ALA A 112 -2.46 -0.20 -11.10
CA ALA A 112 -1.49 -1.05 -10.45
C ALA A 112 -0.16 -1.18 -11.20
N GLY A 113 0.87 -1.58 -10.46
CA GLY A 113 2.16 -1.98 -11.01
C GLY A 113 3.14 -0.81 -11.19
N LYS A 114 4.32 -0.96 -10.58
CA LYS A 114 5.43 0.01 -10.63
C LYS A 114 6.14 0.03 -11.99
N HIS A 115 6.29 -1.15 -12.58
CA HIS A 115 6.88 -1.35 -13.90
C HIS A 115 5.83 -2.03 -14.76
N ASN A 116 5.70 -1.58 -16.01
CA ASN A 116 4.69 -2.03 -16.95
C ASN A 116 3.29 -1.92 -16.34
N SER A 117 2.89 -0.67 -16.08
CA SER A 117 1.66 -0.33 -15.38
C SER A 117 0.46 -1.02 -16.02
N SER A 118 -0.45 -1.42 -15.15
CA SER A 118 -1.59 -2.27 -15.47
C SER A 118 -2.86 -1.66 -14.89
N PHE A 119 -3.90 -1.59 -15.72
CA PHE A 119 -5.23 -1.17 -15.30
C PHE A 119 -6.14 -2.38 -15.28
N VAL A 120 -6.77 -2.66 -14.15
CA VAL A 120 -7.52 -3.89 -13.93
C VAL A 120 -8.96 -3.56 -13.58
N ARG A 121 -9.91 -4.02 -14.37
CA ARG A 121 -11.31 -4.07 -13.94
C ARG A 121 -11.56 -5.37 -13.20
N TYR A 122 -12.05 -5.24 -11.98
CA TYR A 122 -12.29 -6.34 -11.08
C TYR A 122 -13.72 -6.33 -10.58
N ASP A 123 -14.33 -7.51 -10.56
CA ASP A 123 -15.64 -7.74 -9.99
C ASP A 123 -15.49 -8.20 -8.52
N PRO A 124 -15.84 -7.33 -7.56
CA PRO A 124 -15.75 -7.64 -6.15
C PRO A 124 -16.75 -8.69 -5.67
N GLU A 125 -17.88 -8.87 -6.35
CA GLU A 125 -18.93 -9.81 -5.97
C GLU A 125 -18.53 -11.24 -6.33
N THR A 126 -17.96 -11.42 -7.52
CA THR A 126 -17.53 -12.75 -8.01
C THR A 126 -16.08 -13.08 -7.67
N GLY A 127 -15.30 -12.08 -7.26
CA GLY A 127 -13.87 -12.21 -7.02
C GLY A 127 -13.06 -12.40 -8.31
N GLN A 128 -13.57 -11.91 -9.44
CA GLN A 128 -12.99 -12.17 -10.75
C GLN A 128 -12.43 -10.91 -11.40
N ARG A 129 -11.28 -11.08 -12.05
CA ARG A 129 -10.77 -10.10 -13.00
C ARG A 129 -11.62 -10.13 -14.27
N VAL A 130 -12.22 -8.99 -14.62
CA VAL A 130 -12.97 -8.82 -15.86
C VAL A 130 -12.01 -8.64 -17.04
N TRP A 131 -11.01 -7.76 -16.89
CA TRP A 131 -9.94 -7.56 -17.87
C TRP A 131 -8.71 -6.88 -17.25
N THR A 132 -7.61 -6.86 -18.00
CA THR A 132 -6.40 -6.09 -17.69
C THR A 132 -5.90 -5.39 -18.95
N GLU A 133 -5.60 -4.11 -18.84
CA GLU A 133 -4.95 -3.31 -19.88
C GLU A 133 -3.53 -2.95 -19.50
N LYS A 134 -2.65 -2.91 -20.50
CA LYS A 134 -1.24 -2.53 -20.36
C LYS A 134 -0.85 -1.67 -21.57
N PRO A 135 -1.11 -0.36 -21.54
CA PRO A 135 -0.82 0.52 -22.67
C PRO A 135 0.68 0.80 -22.88
N GLY A 136 1.55 0.11 -22.14
CA GLY A 136 3.01 0.25 -22.26
C GLY A 136 3.57 1.45 -21.49
N THR A 137 2.89 1.89 -20.44
CA THR A 137 3.39 2.93 -19.53
C THR A 137 4.13 2.32 -18.34
N ASP A 138 4.96 3.12 -17.69
CA ASP A 138 5.72 2.74 -16.51
C ASP A 138 5.38 3.65 -15.35
N ASP A 139 5.30 3.09 -14.14
CA ASP A 139 5.03 3.82 -12.88
C ASP A 139 3.88 4.84 -12.99
N THR A 140 2.84 4.49 -13.76
CA THR A 140 1.60 5.26 -13.91
C THR A 140 0.67 4.95 -12.75
N HIS A 141 0.21 5.99 -12.07
CA HIS A 141 -0.53 5.84 -10.81
C HIS A 141 -2.03 5.89 -10.98
N ASP A 142 -2.52 6.46 -12.08
CA ASP A 142 -3.92 6.83 -12.20
C ASP A 142 -4.42 6.69 -13.64
N ALA A 143 -5.65 6.18 -13.77
CA ALA A 143 -6.41 6.15 -14.99
C ALA A 143 -7.91 5.98 -14.72
N ASP A 144 -8.74 6.77 -15.39
CA ASP A 144 -10.19 6.69 -15.33
C ASP A 144 -10.78 5.92 -16.51
N LEU A 145 -11.78 5.08 -16.26
CA LEU A 145 -12.65 4.54 -17.32
C LEU A 145 -13.72 5.57 -17.69
N ILE A 146 -13.48 6.35 -18.76
CA ILE A 146 -14.34 7.47 -19.15
C ILE A 146 -15.57 7.06 -19.97
N ASN A 147 -15.55 5.84 -20.49
CA ASN A 147 -16.67 5.13 -21.12
C ASN A 147 -16.35 3.63 -21.15
N ASP A 148 -17.17 2.78 -21.75
CA ASP A 148 -16.97 1.32 -21.69
C ASP A 148 -15.61 0.83 -22.25
N ASP A 149 -15.01 1.59 -23.17
CA ASP A 149 -13.88 1.17 -23.99
C ASP A 149 -12.61 2.01 -23.79
N GLU A 150 -12.69 3.18 -23.18
CA GLU A 150 -11.59 4.16 -23.17
C GLU A 150 -11.11 4.50 -21.76
N LEU A 151 -9.79 4.52 -21.61
CA LEU A 151 -9.09 4.94 -20.40
C LEU A 151 -8.49 6.33 -20.60
N LEU A 152 -8.74 7.26 -19.68
CA LEU A 152 -7.98 8.50 -19.56
C LEU A 152 -6.82 8.25 -18.60
N VAL A 153 -5.59 8.32 -19.09
CA VAL A 153 -4.39 7.87 -18.36
C VAL A 153 -3.48 9.06 -18.06
N ALA A 154 -3.02 9.15 -16.81
CA ALA A 154 -2.06 10.16 -16.35
C ALA A 154 -0.63 9.59 -16.29
N ASP A 155 0.06 9.60 -17.44
CA ASP A 155 1.38 8.98 -17.62
C ASP A 155 2.50 9.89 -17.13
N MET A 156 2.84 9.74 -15.85
CA MET A 156 3.77 10.60 -15.11
C MET A 156 5.25 10.22 -15.24
N ARG A 157 5.56 9.13 -15.93
CA ARG A 157 6.90 8.53 -15.94
C ARG A 157 7.31 8.13 -17.37
N ASN A 158 6.96 8.99 -18.31
CA ASN A 158 7.28 8.82 -19.72
C ASN A 158 8.64 9.46 -20.05
N TYR A 159 9.73 8.89 -19.52
CA TYR A 159 11.07 9.43 -19.73
C TYR A 159 11.69 8.95 -21.05
N ASN A 160 12.10 9.89 -21.90
CA ASN A 160 12.82 9.59 -23.12
C ASN A 160 14.34 9.53 -22.85
N GLU A 161 14.88 8.33 -22.65
CA GLU A 161 16.31 8.11 -22.39
C GLU A 161 17.22 8.64 -23.49
N THR A 162 16.76 8.67 -24.75
CA THR A 162 17.58 9.10 -25.89
C THR A 162 17.68 10.62 -25.96
N ALA A 163 16.57 11.32 -25.70
CA ALA A 163 16.50 12.77 -25.72
C ALA A 163 16.84 13.41 -24.36
N ASP A 164 16.96 12.61 -23.29
CA ASP A 164 17.24 13.04 -21.91
C ASP A 164 16.19 14.05 -21.40
N VAL A 165 14.92 13.80 -21.73
CA VAL A 165 13.79 14.65 -21.35
C VAL A 165 12.64 13.81 -20.86
N ASN A 166 11.88 14.39 -19.95
CA ASN A 166 10.62 13.85 -19.51
C ASN A 166 9.52 14.28 -20.50
N GLU A 167 8.74 13.32 -20.97
CA GLU A 167 7.63 13.48 -21.91
C GLU A 167 6.30 13.09 -21.24
N ASP A 168 6.14 13.43 -19.95
CA ASP A 168 4.90 13.21 -19.21
C ASP A 168 3.70 13.75 -19.98
N ARG A 169 2.61 13.00 -19.94
CA ARG A 169 1.45 13.28 -20.78
C ARG A 169 0.16 12.79 -20.15
N ILE A 170 -0.93 13.32 -20.65
CA ILE A 170 -2.26 12.76 -20.41
C ILE A 170 -2.78 12.24 -21.74
N PHE A 171 -3.24 11.00 -21.79
CA PHE A 171 -3.75 10.42 -23.03
C PHE A 171 -5.04 9.62 -22.84
N VAL A 172 -5.81 9.50 -23.91
CA VAL A 172 -6.96 8.59 -23.98
C VAL A 172 -6.56 7.36 -24.77
N TYR A 173 -6.65 6.20 -24.15
CA TYR A 173 -6.37 4.89 -24.75
C TYR A 173 -7.66 4.14 -25.01
N ASN A 174 -7.90 3.79 -26.27
CA ASN A 174 -9.02 2.97 -26.66
C ASN A 174 -8.64 1.50 -26.61
N ARG A 175 -9.24 0.76 -25.67
CA ARG A 175 -8.91 -0.62 -25.34
C ARG A 175 -9.33 -1.62 -26.42
N THR A 176 -10.40 -1.33 -27.16
CA THR A 176 -10.89 -2.22 -28.22
C THR A 176 -10.11 -2.07 -29.52
N ARG A 177 -9.47 -0.92 -29.73
CA ARG A 177 -8.62 -0.63 -30.89
C ARG A 177 -7.13 -0.71 -30.61
N ASP A 178 -6.72 -0.82 -29.34
CA ASP A 178 -5.32 -0.86 -28.90
C ASP A 178 -4.53 0.36 -29.42
N GLU A 179 -5.09 1.56 -29.24
CA GLU A 179 -4.46 2.80 -29.70
C GLU A 179 -4.75 4.01 -28.81
N VAL A 180 -3.79 4.94 -28.77
CA VAL A 180 -4.00 6.28 -28.20
C VAL A 180 -4.76 7.13 -29.20
N VAL A 181 -5.91 7.67 -28.79
CA VAL A 181 -6.83 8.43 -29.66
C VAL A 181 -6.78 9.94 -29.41
N TRP A 182 -6.16 10.34 -28.32
CA TRP A 182 -5.94 11.73 -27.93
C TRP A 182 -4.79 11.81 -26.93
N GLU A 183 -3.98 12.87 -26.98
CA GLU A 183 -2.93 13.16 -26.00
C GLU A 183 -2.73 14.68 -25.82
N PHE A 184 -2.27 15.08 -24.63
CA PHE A 184 -1.82 16.43 -24.27
C PHE A 184 -0.41 16.40 -23.67
#